data_AF-A0A7W0A4K2-F1
#
_entry.id   AF-A0A7W0A4K2-F1
#
_cell.length_a   1.000
_cell.length_b   1.000
_cell.length_c   1.000
_cell.angle_alpha   90.00
_cell.angle_beta   90.00
_cell.angle_gamma   90.00
#
_symmetry.space_group_name_H-M   'P 1'
#
loop_
_entity.id
_entity.type
_entity.pdbx_description
1 polymer ?
#
loop_
_entity_poly.entity_id
_entity_poly.type
_entity_poly.pdbx_seq_one_letter_code
_entity_poly.pdbx_strand_id
1 'polypeptide(L)'
;MKLSVERQPASLVMLDITADEDEFSQAMDRAFRKTAREIQIPGFRKGKAPRGLIERTYGREVFLRDAADDVMDRLYREALEQEKLVPVGEPDVEIVELEPVSFKVTFPVFPTIEPGDYTSVRVESEDATVTDDDVNEVLEQLRRTQAPWVDPSQPRKAREGDQVNIDYDVKQGDDNFQEPVKDAQFILGETNLLVQLRERIEEMEIGQTETFELAFDEEDTAADPSIRGKALTYTVTLNSVQERQLPELDDEFAKAAGDAASLDDLRQQVRDDVHQGKTSELRTTVVNKIISAMGEGAELDPPSVMVDEEVEHQINHLKQNLAQSGTPYEAYLRAQDKTEDDLRDDLRPNAERRLRNSLLMQEIAKRDKVEVTDEDIDAEIDRMLGPAPDAESDDEGDEQQNRMREIYRSAYFRNMMKTDLLDRKLTDHLIEIATEGRGAVLNGWEPKEAPEETVAEDSAAIAAAAHADEDAPSDEASTSTTDVGNDASAGNAGSDESTSSVVTAETADQDSSEDTMGGVVTIDTGSVDDAAAEFPTLEGERGDGWVKGDGENKVPDGYPIKGNANSMIYHPQESRFYDNTVAEYYFATPEVAETFGFRAPKGVKKADSGA
;
A
#
# COMPACT_ATOMS: atom_id res chain seq x y z
N MET A 1 47.01 15.85 1.49
CA MET A 1 45.69 16.49 1.37
C MET A 1 45.47 17.50 2.48
N LYS A 2 44.88 18.66 2.16
CA LYS A 2 44.22 19.55 3.14
C LYS A 2 42.71 19.38 2.99
N LEU A 3 42.03 19.17 4.11
CA LEU A 3 40.59 18.99 4.21
C LEU A 3 40.02 20.04 5.14
N SER A 4 38.96 20.72 4.70
CA SER A 4 38.10 21.53 5.56
C SER A 4 36.67 21.06 5.41
N VAL A 5 35.97 20.90 6.54
CA VAL A 5 34.59 20.41 6.60
C VAL A 5 33.70 21.54 7.10
N GLU A 6 32.68 21.88 6.33
CA GLU A 6 31.66 22.85 6.73
C GLU A 6 30.29 22.18 6.71
N ARG A 7 29.57 22.24 7.84
CA ARG A 7 28.19 21.75 7.97
C ARG A 7 27.22 22.91 7.76
N GLN A 8 26.24 22.72 6.90
CA GLN A 8 25.24 23.71 6.50
C GLN A 8 23.83 23.26 6.95
N PRO A 9 22.84 24.18 6.93
CA PRO A 9 21.43 23.81 7.13
C PRO A 9 20.95 22.73 6.13
N ALA A 10 19.82 22.08 6.41
CA ALA A 10 19.27 20.95 5.65
C ALA A 10 20.21 19.74 5.56
N SER A 11 21.05 19.56 6.58
CA SER A 11 22.00 18.44 6.68
C SER A 11 22.93 18.33 5.47
N LEU A 12 23.33 19.47 4.90
CA LEU A 12 24.32 19.55 3.84
C LEU A 12 25.73 19.61 4.43
N VAL A 13 26.67 18.88 3.84
CA VAL A 13 28.10 18.97 4.17
C VAL A 13 28.87 19.41 2.94
N MET A 14 29.65 20.47 3.11
CA MET A 14 30.61 20.94 2.12
C MET A 14 32.03 20.53 2.56
N LEU A 15 32.70 19.74 1.74
CA LEU A 15 34.11 19.40 1.88
C LEU A 15 34.92 20.27 0.94
N ASP A 16 35.83 21.08 1.47
CA ASP A 16 36.86 21.77 0.70
C ASP A 16 38.15 20.94 0.75
N ILE A 17 38.50 20.37 -0.40
CA ILE A 17 39.58 19.42 -0.56
C ILE A 17 40.66 20.04 -1.46
N THR A 18 41.88 20.15 -0.93
CA THR A 18 43.06 20.53 -1.71
C THR A 18 44.07 19.39 -1.73
N ALA A 19 44.48 18.99 -2.93
CA ALA A 19 45.51 17.99 -3.16
C ALA A 19 46.91 18.54 -2.81
N ASP A 20 47.77 17.69 -2.25
CA ASP A 20 49.18 18.04 -2.09
C ASP A 20 49.90 18.01 -3.46
N GLU A 21 50.90 18.87 -3.65
CA GLU A 21 51.67 18.95 -4.91
C GLU A 21 52.31 17.60 -5.30
N ASP A 22 52.79 16.84 -4.31
CA ASP A 22 53.41 15.53 -4.52
C ASP A 22 52.38 14.48 -5.00
N GLU A 23 51.16 14.49 -4.43
CA GLU A 23 50.08 13.59 -4.82
C GLU A 23 49.59 13.90 -6.23
N PHE A 24 49.42 15.19 -6.54
CA PHE A 24 49.01 15.66 -7.86
C PHE A 24 50.07 15.36 -8.93
N SER A 25 51.35 15.52 -8.61
CA SER A 25 52.45 15.16 -9.51
C SER A 25 52.45 13.67 -9.86
N GLN A 26 52.20 12.79 -8.88
CA GLN A 26 52.07 11.35 -9.11
C GLN A 26 50.85 11.01 -9.98
N ALA A 27 49.73 11.70 -9.81
CA ALA A 27 48.55 11.53 -10.66
C ALA A 27 48.80 12.00 -12.09
N MET A 28 49.47 13.14 -12.28
CA MET A 28 49.91 13.62 -13.58
C MET A 28 50.81 12.60 -14.30
N ASP A 29 51.69 11.91 -13.57
CA ASP A 29 52.51 10.81 -14.10
C ASP A 29 51.67 9.60 -14.53
N ARG A 30 50.62 9.25 -13.78
CA ARG A 30 49.70 8.15 -14.11
C ARG A 30 48.86 8.50 -15.34
N ALA A 31 48.23 9.68 -15.34
CA ALA A 31 47.46 10.21 -16.46
C ALA A 31 48.32 10.23 -17.73
N PHE A 32 49.54 10.76 -17.66
CA PHE A 32 50.48 10.74 -18.77
C PHE A 32 50.70 9.33 -19.33
N ARG A 33 50.94 8.32 -18.48
CA ARG A 33 51.16 6.93 -18.93
C ARG A 33 49.91 6.29 -19.54
N LYS A 34 48.71 6.69 -19.12
CA LYS A 34 47.43 6.23 -19.67
C LYS A 34 47.22 6.86 -21.05
N THR A 35 47.16 8.18 -21.12
CA THR A 35 46.86 8.91 -22.37
C THR A 35 47.96 8.73 -23.42
N ALA A 36 49.24 8.59 -23.04
CA ALA A 36 50.33 8.32 -23.98
C ALA A 36 50.17 6.99 -24.74
N ARG A 37 49.42 6.01 -24.21
CA ARG A 37 49.13 4.74 -24.92
C ARG A 37 48.14 4.94 -26.05
N GLU A 38 47.28 5.94 -25.94
CA GLU A 38 46.20 6.24 -26.87
C GLU A 38 46.63 7.25 -27.95
N ILE A 39 47.46 8.22 -27.56
CA ILE A 39 47.96 9.27 -28.44
C ILE A 39 48.93 8.72 -29.49
N GLN A 40 48.71 9.09 -30.76
CA GLN A 40 49.59 8.77 -31.88
C GLN A 40 50.46 9.99 -32.25
N ILE A 41 51.77 9.89 -32.01
CA ILE A 41 52.75 10.89 -32.44
C ILE A 41 53.45 10.41 -33.72
N PRO A 42 53.45 11.20 -34.81
CA PRO A 42 54.20 10.87 -36.02
C PRO A 42 55.68 10.56 -35.72
N GLY A 43 56.15 9.39 -36.18
CA GLY A 43 57.54 8.94 -35.97
C GLY A 43 57.79 8.15 -34.68
N PHE A 44 56.81 7.98 -33.80
CA PHE A 44 56.92 7.18 -32.58
C PHE A 44 55.86 6.07 -32.53
N ARG A 45 56.24 4.90 -31.99
CA ARG A 45 55.27 3.84 -31.67
C ARG A 45 54.36 4.31 -30.52
N LYS A 46 53.05 4.00 -30.59
CA LYS A 46 52.07 4.30 -29.53
C LYS A 46 52.63 3.94 -28.15
N GLY A 47 52.52 4.86 -27.18
CA GLY A 47 53.05 4.69 -25.82
C GLY A 47 54.57 4.87 -25.64
N LYS A 48 55.35 5.19 -26.69
CA LYS A 48 56.82 5.34 -26.61
C LYS A 48 57.32 6.75 -26.92
N ALA A 49 56.44 7.70 -27.17
CA ALA A 49 56.84 9.10 -27.38
C ALA A 49 57.30 9.73 -26.04
N PRO A 50 58.39 10.51 -26.02
CA PRO A 50 58.85 11.22 -24.82
C PRO A 50 57.86 12.29 -24.34
N ARG A 51 57.71 12.45 -23.02
CA ARG A 51 56.73 13.35 -22.38
C ARG A 51 56.73 14.77 -22.94
N GLY A 52 57.89 15.42 -22.97
CA GLY A 52 58.00 16.79 -23.47
C GLY A 52 57.61 16.97 -24.95
N LEU A 53 57.65 15.90 -25.77
CA LEU A 53 57.16 15.97 -27.15
C LEU A 53 55.63 15.92 -27.20
N ILE A 54 55.00 15.09 -26.36
CA ILE A 54 53.54 14.98 -26.30
C ILE A 54 52.95 16.28 -25.73
N GLU A 55 53.51 16.82 -24.64
CA GLU A 55 53.11 18.10 -24.06
C GLU A 55 53.23 19.26 -25.06
N ARG A 56 54.28 19.26 -25.90
CA ARG A 56 54.45 20.29 -26.94
C ARG A 56 53.45 20.17 -28.08
N THR A 57 53.00 18.95 -28.40
CA THR A 57 52.10 18.68 -29.53
C THR A 57 50.62 18.82 -29.14
N TYR A 58 50.25 18.37 -27.95
CA TYR A 58 48.85 18.30 -27.49
C TYR A 58 48.53 19.26 -26.34
N GLY A 59 49.54 19.89 -25.73
CA GLY A 59 49.35 20.71 -24.53
C GLY A 59 49.36 19.87 -23.25
N ARG A 60 49.73 20.50 -22.14
CA ARG A 60 49.72 19.86 -20.81
C ARG A 60 48.30 19.60 -20.30
N GLU A 61 47.34 20.42 -20.76
CA GLU A 61 45.91 20.36 -20.39
C GLU A 61 45.26 19.00 -20.67
N VAL A 62 45.76 18.27 -21.68
CA VAL A 62 45.25 16.94 -22.04
C VAL A 62 45.44 15.90 -20.94
N PHE A 63 46.40 16.11 -20.03
CA PHE A 63 46.62 15.23 -18.88
C PHE A 63 46.06 15.80 -17.58
N LEU A 64 45.80 17.11 -17.53
CA LEU A 64 45.37 17.82 -16.33
C LEU A 64 43.98 17.38 -15.88
N ARG A 65 43.03 17.21 -16.81
CA ARG A 65 41.68 16.73 -16.45
C ARG A 65 41.70 15.30 -15.94
N ASP A 66 42.26 14.36 -16.70
CA ASP A 66 42.40 12.96 -16.28
C ASP A 66 43.12 12.80 -14.93
N ALA A 67 44.15 13.61 -14.68
CA ALA A 67 44.86 13.60 -13.41
C ALA A 67 44.06 14.25 -12.28
N ALA A 68 43.29 15.30 -12.58
CA ALA A 68 42.41 15.95 -11.61
C ALA A 68 41.29 14.99 -11.19
N ASP A 69 40.61 14.36 -12.14
CA ASP A 69 39.52 13.42 -11.87
C ASP A 69 40.01 12.24 -10.99
N ASP A 70 41.16 11.62 -11.33
CA ASP A 70 41.76 10.52 -10.53
C ASP A 70 42.09 10.95 -9.08
N VAL A 71 42.54 12.20 -8.91
CA VAL A 71 42.87 12.74 -7.58
C VAL A 71 41.60 13.10 -6.82
N MET A 72 40.62 13.70 -7.49
CA MET A 72 39.35 14.11 -6.88
C MET A 72 38.59 12.90 -6.34
N ASP A 73 38.41 11.85 -7.15
CA ASP A 73 37.69 10.65 -6.75
C ASP A 73 38.31 9.97 -5.52
N ARG A 74 39.64 9.88 -5.51
CA ARG A 74 40.37 9.27 -4.39
C ARG A 74 40.28 10.13 -3.13
N LEU A 75 40.59 11.42 -3.25
CA LEU A 75 40.58 12.33 -2.10
C LEU A 75 39.17 12.49 -1.52
N TYR A 76 38.13 12.44 -2.36
CA TYR A 76 36.75 12.42 -1.91
C TYR A 76 36.44 11.19 -1.06
N ARG A 77 36.79 9.98 -1.53
CA ARG A 77 36.61 8.73 -0.75
C ARG A 77 37.38 8.76 0.57
N GLU A 78 38.64 9.20 0.53
CA GLU A 78 39.46 9.36 1.74
C GLU A 78 38.81 10.34 2.74
N ALA A 79 38.24 11.45 2.24
CA ALA A 79 37.54 12.43 3.08
C ALA A 79 36.28 11.85 3.73
N LEU A 80 35.46 11.09 2.98
CA LEU A 80 34.27 10.42 3.50
C LEU A 80 34.62 9.41 4.59
N GLU A 81 35.67 8.59 4.38
CA GLU A 81 36.13 7.60 5.35
C GLU A 81 36.68 8.26 6.63
N GLN A 82 37.45 9.34 6.48
CA GLN A 82 38.05 10.06 7.59
C GLN A 82 36.99 10.70 8.50
N GLU A 83 35.94 11.29 7.91
CA GLU A 83 34.87 11.98 8.64
C GLU A 83 33.66 11.07 8.93
N LYS A 84 33.69 9.81 8.48
CA LYS A 84 32.61 8.82 8.59
C LYS A 84 31.27 9.35 8.08
N LEU A 85 31.32 10.05 6.95
CA LEU A 85 30.14 10.62 6.32
C LEU A 85 29.54 9.63 5.35
N VAL A 86 28.22 9.45 5.42
CA VAL A 86 27.44 8.67 4.48
C VAL A 86 26.60 9.64 3.65
N PRO A 87 26.98 9.91 2.39
CA PRO A 87 26.22 10.79 1.51
C PRO A 87 24.87 10.16 1.15
N VAL A 88 23.82 10.98 1.10
CA VAL A 88 22.47 10.60 0.69
C VAL A 88 22.19 11.34 -0.63
N GLY A 89 22.36 10.64 -1.75
CA GLY A 89 22.21 11.21 -3.09
C GLY A 89 23.54 11.61 -3.76
N GLU A 90 23.42 12.23 -4.94
CA GLU A 90 24.58 12.61 -5.75
C GLU A 90 25.26 13.90 -5.22
N PRO A 91 26.60 13.92 -5.11
CA PRO A 91 27.33 15.11 -4.68
C PRO A 91 27.43 16.17 -5.79
N ASP A 92 27.28 17.44 -5.42
CA ASP A 92 27.61 18.59 -6.27
C ASP A 92 29.11 18.91 -6.14
N VAL A 93 29.81 18.96 -7.27
CA VAL A 93 31.27 19.11 -7.30
C VAL A 93 31.65 20.40 -8.03
N GLU A 94 32.21 21.36 -7.29
CA GLU A 94 32.76 22.60 -7.83
C GLU A 94 34.30 22.55 -7.85
N ILE A 95 34.88 22.58 -9.05
CA ILE A 95 36.34 22.63 -9.21
C ILE A 95 36.80 24.09 -9.08
N VAL A 96 37.62 24.38 -8.06
CA VAL A 96 38.15 25.72 -7.78
C VAL A 96 39.44 25.97 -8.56
N GLU A 97 40.40 25.05 -8.47
CA GLU A 97 41.66 25.08 -9.23
C GLU A 97 42.04 23.69 -9.73
N LEU A 98 42.69 23.61 -10.90
CA LEU A 98 43.16 22.35 -11.49
C LEU A 98 44.64 22.07 -11.20
N GLU A 99 45.39 23.04 -10.67
CA GLU A 99 46.82 22.87 -10.37
C GLU A 99 47.32 23.83 -9.26
N PRO A 100 47.57 23.33 -8.04
CA PRO A 100 47.17 22.01 -7.54
C PRO A 100 45.65 21.87 -7.52
N VAL A 101 45.15 20.64 -7.63
CA VAL A 101 43.70 20.39 -7.66
C VAL A 101 43.08 20.81 -6.34
N SER A 102 42.16 21.76 -6.40
CA SER A 102 41.29 22.15 -5.28
C SER A 102 39.84 22.16 -5.75
N PHE A 103 38.98 21.53 -4.97
CA PHE A 103 37.58 21.35 -5.32
C PHE A 103 36.73 21.29 -4.05
N LYS A 104 35.48 21.72 -4.20
CA LYS A 104 34.47 21.66 -3.16
C LYS A 104 33.47 20.60 -3.54
N VAL A 105 33.10 19.76 -2.59
CA VAL A 105 32.06 18.75 -2.74
C VAL A 105 30.97 19.05 -1.74
N THR A 106 29.78 19.36 -2.21
CA THR A 106 28.58 19.58 -1.39
C THR A 106 27.65 18.40 -1.57
N PHE A 107 27.28 17.74 -0.48
CA PHE A 107 26.36 16.61 -0.55
C PHE A 107 25.45 16.57 0.67
N PRO A 108 24.22 16.03 0.50
CA PRO A 108 23.36 15.73 1.64
C PRO A 108 23.96 14.59 2.45
N VAL A 109 23.89 14.68 3.77
CA VAL A 109 24.14 13.55 4.66
C VAL A 109 22.89 13.25 5.45
N PHE A 110 22.81 12.03 5.99
CA PHE A 110 21.73 11.68 6.90
C PHE A 110 21.69 12.68 8.08
N PRO A 111 20.52 13.26 8.41
CA PRO A 111 20.42 14.26 9.45
C PRO A 111 20.86 13.69 10.81
N THR A 112 21.54 14.50 11.60
CA THR A 112 21.75 14.17 13.02
C THR A 112 20.46 14.53 13.76
N ILE A 113 19.77 13.52 14.27
CA ILE A 113 18.44 13.68 14.87
C ILE A 113 18.63 13.80 16.39
N GLU A 114 18.23 14.95 16.96
CA GLU A 114 18.18 15.12 18.40
C GLU A 114 16.71 15.17 18.85
N PRO A 115 16.17 14.09 19.46
CA PRO A 115 14.74 13.97 19.76
C PRO A 115 14.25 14.88 20.90
N GLY A 116 15.11 15.75 21.45
CA GLY A 116 14.79 16.62 22.58
C GLY A 116 14.42 15.85 23.86
N ASP A 117 13.66 16.49 24.74
CA ASP A 117 13.10 15.88 25.95
C ASP A 117 11.68 15.33 25.72
N TYR A 118 11.57 14.40 24.77
CA TYR A 118 10.29 13.74 24.44
C TYR A 118 9.67 13.01 25.65
N THR A 119 10.49 12.61 26.64
CA THR A 119 10.00 11.96 27.87
C THR A 119 9.21 12.89 28.79
N SER A 120 9.32 14.21 28.60
CA SER A 120 8.56 15.21 29.34
C SER A 120 7.21 15.55 28.72
N VAL A 121 6.94 15.08 27.49
CA VAL A 121 5.67 15.29 26.79
C VAL A 121 4.53 14.64 27.58
N ARG A 122 3.44 15.38 27.79
CA ARG A 122 2.26 14.89 28.48
C ARG A 122 1.01 15.11 27.64
N VAL A 123 0.26 14.04 27.43
CA VAL A 123 -0.99 14.05 26.68
C VAL A 123 -2.08 13.40 27.54
N GLU A 124 -3.27 13.98 27.51
CA GLU A 124 -4.42 13.43 28.22
C GLU A 124 -4.99 12.23 27.46
N SER A 125 -5.28 11.14 28.19
CA SER A 125 -5.99 9.99 27.66
C SER A 125 -7.44 10.38 27.33
N GLU A 126 -7.98 9.82 26.25
CA GLU A 126 -9.36 10.04 25.83
C GLU A 126 -10.27 8.93 26.36
N ASP A 127 -11.54 9.22 26.65
CA ASP A 127 -12.49 8.23 27.18
C ASP A 127 -13.36 7.64 26.06
N ALA A 128 -13.27 6.32 25.84
CA ALA A 128 -14.04 5.61 24.84
C ALA A 128 -15.38 5.05 25.36
N THR A 129 -15.86 5.50 26.53
CA THR A 129 -17.16 5.06 27.05
C THR A 129 -18.26 5.21 25.99
N VAL A 130 -18.98 4.12 25.73
CA VAL A 130 -20.14 4.08 24.83
C VAL A 130 -21.41 4.17 25.64
N THR A 131 -22.26 5.13 25.29
CA THR A 131 -23.57 5.33 25.91
C THR A 131 -24.65 4.54 25.18
N ASP A 132 -25.80 4.33 25.82
CA ASP A 132 -26.94 3.70 25.15
C ASP A 132 -27.48 4.57 24.01
N ASP A 133 -27.29 5.89 24.08
CA ASP A 133 -27.68 6.81 23.02
C ASP A 133 -26.83 6.59 21.76
N ASP A 134 -25.51 6.41 21.90
CA ASP A 134 -24.60 6.08 20.78
C ASP A 134 -25.06 4.79 20.05
N VAL A 135 -25.42 3.76 20.82
CA VAL A 135 -25.92 2.48 20.27
C VAL A 135 -27.27 2.67 19.59
N ASN A 136 -28.17 3.45 20.18
CA ASN A 136 -29.48 3.70 19.61
C ASN A 136 -29.40 4.52 18.31
N GLU A 137 -28.46 5.47 18.20
CA GLU A 137 -28.23 6.23 16.97
C GLU A 137 -27.80 5.31 15.82
N VAL A 138 -26.84 4.43 16.06
CA VAL A 138 -26.38 3.47 15.03
C VAL A 138 -27.47 2.47 14.67
N LEU A 139 -28.25 1.98 15.64
CA LEU A 139 -29.40 1.11 15.37
C LEU A 139 -30.48 1.82 14.57
N GLU A 140 -30.73 3.10 14.84
CA GLU A 140 -31.68 3.91 14.08
C GLU A 140 -31.20 4.13 12.65
N GLN A 141 -29.90 4.37 12.46
CA GLN A 141 -29.29 4.47 11.15
C GLN A 141 -29.39 3.15 10.38
N LEU A 142 -29.06 2.02 11.02
CA LEU A 142 -29.22 0.68 10.42
C LEU A 142 -30.68 0.42 10.03
N ARG A 143 -31.63 0.79 10.91
CA ARG A 143 -33.06 0.67 10.65
C ARG A 143 -33.50 1.49 9.45
N ARG A 144 -32.99 2.71 9.30
CA ARG A 144 -33.26 3.55 8.13
C ARG A 144 -32.68 2.92 6.86
N THR A 145 -31.43 2.48 6.88
CA THR A 145 -30.78 1.88 5.71
C THR A 145 -31.48 0.60 5.24
N GLN A 146 -32.01 -0.21 6.15
CA GLN A 146 -32.71 -1.46 5.83
C GLN A 146 -34.23 -1.30 5.60
N ALA A 147 -34.77 -0.09 5.79
CA ALA A 147 -36.20 0.14 5.63
C ALA A 147 -36.60 0.17 4.14
N PRO A 148 -37.63 -0.60 3.73
CA PRO A 148 -38.12 -0.56 2.37
C PRO A 148 -38.80 0.79 2.06
N TRP A 149 -38.59 1.26 0.84
CA TRP A 149 -39.30 2.40 0.27
C TRP A 149 -40.66 1.95 -0.26
N VAL A 150 -41.73 2.60 0.20
CA VAL A 150 -43.10 2.27 -0.18
C VAL A 150 -43.86 3.51 -0.65
N ASP A 151 -44.82 3.33 -1.54
CA ASP A 151 -45.68 4.45 -1.94
C ASP A 151 -46.53 4.92 -0.76
N PRO A 152 -46.65 6.23 -0.51
CA PRO A 152 -47.43 6.76 0.60
C PRO A 152 -48.88 6.30 0.57
N SER A 153 -49.42 5.94 1.74
CA SER A 153 -50.81 5.47 1.86
C SER A 153 -51.88 6.46 1.33
N GLN A 154 -51.54 7.75 1.26
CA GLN A 154 -52.34 8.79 0.62
C GLN A 154 -51.42 9.71 -0.20
N PRO A 155 -51.87 10.18 -1.38
CA PRO A 155 -51.11 11.13 -2.17
C PRO A 155 -50.89 12.41 -1.37
N ARG A 156 -49.62 12.69 -1.08
CA ARG A 156 -49.16 13.85 -0.30
C ARG A 156 -47.92 14.43 -0.97
N LYS A 157 -47.62 15.68 -0.64
CA LYS A 157 -46.35 16.31 -1.01
C LYS A 157 -45.17 15.61 -0.34
N ALA A 158 -44.00 15.75 -0.95
CA ALA A 158 -42.76 15.23 -0.40
C ALA A 158 -42.42 15.95 0.93
N ARG A 159 -41.79 15.22 1.84
CA ARG A 159 -41.33 15.72 3.15
C ARG A 159 -39.92 15.24 3.40
N GLU A 160 -39.26 15.86 4.37
CA GLU A 160 -37.98 15.41 4.88
C GLU A 160 -38.03 13.91 5.28
N GLY A 161 -37.05 13.14 4.81
CA GLY A 161 -36.95 11.69 4.96
C GLY A 161 -37.59 10.84 3.85
N ASP A 162 -38.34 11.45 2.93
CA ASP A 162 -38.88 10.72 1.77
C ASP A 162 -37.83 10.57 0.66
N GLN A 163 -37.94 9.47 -0.09
CA GLN A 163 -37.21 9.29 -1.34
C GLN A 163 -38.05 9.85 -2.50
N VAL A 164 -37.45 10.73 -3.28
CA VAL A 164 -38.06 11.34 -4.47
C VAL A 164 -37.35 10.88 -5.72
N ASN A 165 -38.11 10.58 -6.77
CA ASN A 165 -37.59 10.42 -8.12
C ASN A 165 -37.87 11.71 -8.89
N ILE A 166 -36.83 12.36 -9.39
CA ILE A 166 -36.94 13.60 -10.15
C ILE A 166 -36.18 13.52 -11.47
N ASP A 167 -36.74 14.19 -12.48
CA ASP A 167 -36.00 14.58 -13.68
C ASP A 167 -35.60 16.04 -13.53
N TYR A 168 -34.35 16.39 -13.78
CA TYR A 168 -33.93 17.78 -13.74
C TYR A 168 -33.00 18.16 -14.89
N ASP A 169 -33.22 19.37 -15.40
CA ASP A 169 -32.45 20.01 -16.45
C ASP A 169 -31.92 21.35 -15.94
N VAL A 170 -30.64 21.61 -16.15
CA VAL A 170 -29.96 22.82 -15.66
C VAL A 170 -29.40 23.58 -16.84
N LYS A 171 -29.83 24.84 -17.00
CA LYS A 171 -29.41 25.72 -18.09
C LYS A 171 -28.73 26.97 -17.59
N GLN A 172 -27.74 27.45 -18.33
CA GLN A 172 -27.15 28.76 -18.12
C GLN A 172 -27.55 29.66 -19.29
N GLY A 173 -28.53 30.54 -19.08
CA GLY A 173 -29.16 31.28 -20.18
C GLY A 173 -29.94 30.32 -21.10
N ASP A 174 -29.53 30.23 -22.37
CA ASP A 174 -30.15 29.34 -23.36
C ASP A 174 -29.39 28.01 -23.58
N ASP A 175 -28.18 27.90 -23.03
CA ASP A 175 -27.32 26.72 -23.19
C ASP A 175 -27.49 25.74 -22.01
N ASN A 176 -27.46 24.43 -22.28
CA ASN A 176 -27.46 23.42 -21.22
C ASN A 176 -26.14 23.48 -20.45
N PHE A 177 -26.23 23.66 -19.15
CA PHE A 177 -25.06 23.69 -18.26
C PHE A 177 -24.49 22.27 -18.06
N GLN A 178 -25.38 21.28 -17.99
CA GLN A 178 -25.06 19.85 -17.92
C GLN A 178 -26.05 19.04 -18.75
N GLU A 179 -25.74 17.76 -18.97
CA GLU A 179 -26.72 16.85 -19.58
C GLU A 179 -27.95 16.70 -18.67
N PRO A 180 -29.17 16.68 -19.25
CA PRO A 180 -30.39 16.48 -18.48
C PRO A 180 -30.35 15.12 -17.77
N VAL A 181 -30.61 15.13 -16.46
CA VAL A 181 -30.63 13.92 -15.64
C VAL A 181 -32.07 13.45 -15.52
N LYS A 182 -32.28 12.15 -15.73
CA LYS A 182 -33.59 11.51 -15.64
C LYS A 182 -33.56 10.40 -14.61
N ASP A 183 -34.71 10.15 -13.99
CA ASP A 183 -34.94 9.11 -13.00
C ASP A 183 -33.96 9.20 -11.80
N ALA A 184 -33.54 10.42 -11.44
CA ALA A 184 -32.61 10.64 -10.35
C ALA A 184 -33.32 10.41 -9.01
N GLN A 185 -32.75 9.57 -8.15
CA GLN A 185 -33.29 9.27 -6.84
C GLN A 185 -32.55 10.06 -5.77
N PHE A 186 -33.29 10.80 -4.96
CA PHE A 186 -32.75 11.56 -3.84
C PHE A 186 -33.56 11.32 -2.58
N ILE A 187 -32.91 11.37 -1.43
CA ILE A 187 -33.57 11.31 -0.13
C ILE A 187 -33.57 12.72 0.45
N LEU A 188 -34.75 13.29 0.65
CA LEU A 188 -34.87 14.67 1.14
C LEU A 188 -34.31 14.79 2.56
N GLY A 189 -33.32 15.65 2.76
CA GLY A 189 -32.66 15.87 4.05
C GLY A 189 -31.43 14.99 4.30
N GLU A 190 -31.26 13.90 3.56
CA GLU A 190 -30.06 13.04 3.63
C GLU A 190 -29.12 13.27 2.44
N THR A 191 -29.67 13.51 1.24
CA THR A 191 -28.87 13.88 0.08
C THR A 191 -28.51 15.37 0.12
N ASN A 192 -27.27 15.69 -0.28
CA ASN A 192 -26.76 17.06 -0.40
C ASN A 192 -27.40 17.84 -1.57
N LEU A 193 -28.71 18.03 -1.51
CA LEU A 193 -29.46 18.87 -2.45
C LEU A 193 -29.36 20.33 -2.02
N LEU A 194 -29.32 21.23 -3.01
CA LEU A 194 -29.42 22.66 -2.76
C LEU A 194 -30.68 22.96 -1.94
N VAL A 195 -30.54 23.72 -0.85
CA VAL A 195 -31.66 24.02 0.07
C VAL A 195 -32.87 24.57 -0.69
N GLN A 196 -32.62 25.47 -1.65
CA GLN A 196 -33.64 26.08 -2.50
C GLN A 196 -34.34 25.05 -3.40
N LEU A 197 -33.61 24.05 -3.90
CA LEU A 197 -34.17 22.96 -4.71
C LEU A 197 -35.03 22.03 -3.84
N ARG A 198 -34.57 21.69 -2.64
CA ARG A 198 -35.32 20.89 -1.66
C ARG A 198 -36.65 21.54 -1.30
N GLU A 199 -36.64 22.83 -0.93
CA GLU A 199 -37.87 23.56 -0.58
C GLU A 199 -38.89 23.58 -1.72
N ARG A 200 -38.43 23.67 -2.98
CA ARG A 200 -39.30 23.59 -4.16
C ARG A 200 -39.92 22.22 -4.31
N ILE A 201 -39.13 21.15 -4.19
CA ILE A 201 -39.61 19.76 -4.30
C ILE A 201 -40.66 19.46 -3.21
N GLU A 202 -40.49 19.96 -1.99
CA GLU A 202 -41.47 19.81 -0.90
C GLU A 202 -42.80 20.53 -1.18
N GLU A 203 -42.80 21.58 -2.00
CA GLU A 203 -44.00 22.29 -2.42
C GLU A 203 -44.67 21.70 -3.67
N MET A 204 -43.97 20.88 -4.45
CA MET A 204 -44.46 20.28 -5.68
C MET A 204 -45.45 19.12 -5.44
N GLU A 205 -46.39 18.97 -6.37
CA GLU A 205 -47.23 17.78 -6.48
C GLU A 205 -46.58 16.73 -7.39
N ILE A 206 -46.91 15.45 -7.17
CA ILE A 206 -46.41 14.36 -8.00
C ILE A 206 -46.89 14.57 -9.45
N GLY A 207 -45.94 14.51 -10.40
CA GLY A 207 -46.14 14.80 -11.82
C GLY A 207 -46.06 16.28 -12.20
N GLN A 208 -45.81 17.17 -11.24
CA GLN A 208 -45.62 18.60 -11.51
C GLN A 208 -44.22 18.86 -12.06
N THR A 209 -44.12 19.75 -13.04
CA THR A 209 -42.87 20.34 -13.50
C THR A 209 -42.82 21.80 -13.07
N GLU A 210 -41.73 22.21 -12.44
CA GLU A 210 -41.48 23.60 -12.07
C GLU A 210 -40.15 24.07 -12.67
N THR A 211 -40.14 25.29 -13.20
CA THR A 211 -38.94 25.94 -13.70
C THR A 211 -38.68 27.19 -12.86
N PHE A 212 -37.48 27.30 -12.31
CA PHE A 212 -37.07 28.45 -11.51
C PHE A 212 -35.59 28.77 -11.74
N GLU A 213 -35.22 30.02 -11.49
CA GLU A 213 -33.87 30.53 -11.66
C GLU A 213 -33.21 30.67 -10.29
N LEU A 214 -32.02 30.08 -10.14
CA LEU A 214 -31.17 30.21 -8.97
C LEU A 214 -29.90 30.97 -9.36
N ALA A 215 -29.62 32.06 -8.63
CA ALA A 215 -28.38 32.79 -8.74
C ALA A 215 -27.46 32.41 -7.58
N PHE A 216 -26.25 31.97 -7.91
CA PHE A 216 -25.22 31.64 -6.92
C PHE A 216 -24.26 32.80 -6.79
N ASP A 217 -24.06 33.30 -5.57
CA ASP A 217 -23.09 34.35 -5.29
C ASP A 217 -21.66 33.81 -5.43
N GLU A 218 -20.70 34.65 -5.82
CA GLU A 218 -19.28 34.25 -5.94
C GLU A 218 -18.67 33.82 -4.58
N GLU A 219 -19.21 34.34 -3.48
CA GLU A 219 -18.75 34.07 -2.11
C GLU A 219 -19.48 32.88 -1.44
N ASP A 220 -20.44 32.23 -2.12
CA ASP A 220 -21.20 31.12 -1.53
C ASP A 220 -20.36 29.84 -1.45
N THR A 221 -19.75 29.64 -0.28
CA THR A 221 -18.93 28.46 0.02
C THR A 221 -19.73 27.16 0.05
N ALA A 222 -21.05 27.20 0.19
CA ALA A 222 -21.91 26.01 0.19
C ALA A 222 -22.25 25.53 -1.22
N ALA A 223 -22.08 26.38 -2.24
CA ALA A 223 -22.23 26.02 -3.64
C ALA A 223 -20.93 25.44 -4.21
N ASP A 224 -21.05 24.51 -5.16
CA ASP A 224 -19.92 23.94 -5.88
C ASP A 224 -19.11 25.04 -6.61
N PRO A 225 -17.76 25.02 -6.60
CA PRO A 225 -16.94 26.01 -7.28
C PRO A 225 -17.31 26.23 -8.76
N SER A 226 -17.82 25.20 -9.44
CA SER A 226 -18.22 25.24 -10.85
C SER A 226 -19.47 26.07 -11.13
N ILE A 227 -20.33 26.32 -10.11
CA ILE A 227 -21.61 27.05 -10.25
C ILE A 227 -21.61 28.43 -9.59
N ARG A 228 -20.59 28.78 -8.79
CA ARG A 228 -20.47 30.09 -8.14
C ARG A 228 -20.42 31.24 -9.16
N GLY A 229 -21.10 32.34 -8.85
CA GLY A 229 -21.22 33.52 -9.72
C GLY A 229 -22.09 33.33 -10.96
N LYS A 230 -22.74 32.16 -11.13
CA LYS A 230 -23.61 31.86 -12.27
C LYS A 230 -25.08 31.94 -11.88
N ALA A 231 -25.91 32.36 -12.83
CA ALA A 231 -27.36 32.22 -12.76
C ALA A 231 -27.77 31.01 -13.59
N LEU A 232 -28.35 30.01 -12.94
CA LEU A 232 -28.77 28.74 -13.54
C LEU A 232 -30.29 28.59 -13.45
N THR A 233 -30.91 28.21 -14.55
CA THR A 233 -32.32 27.88 -14.63
C THR A 233 -32.49 26.37 -14.44
N TYR A 234 -33.14 25.99 -13.36
CA TYR A 234 -33.48 24.60 -13.05
C TYR A 234 -34.91 24.33 -13.53
N THR A 235 -35.07 23.27 -14.32
CA THR A 235 -36.38 22.69 -14.63
C THR A 235 -36.45 21.32 -14.00
N VAL A 236 -37.33 21.15 -13.02
CA VAL A 236 -37.43 19.95 -12.19
C VAL A 236 -38.82 19.36 -12.37
N THR A 237 -38.89 18.05 -12.57
CA THR A 237 -40.14 17.29 -12.61
C THR A 237 -40.11 16.25 -11.51
N LEU A 238 -41.12 16.26 -10.64
CA LEU A 238 -41.26 15.26 -9.59
C LEU A 238 -42.05 14.06 -10.12
N ASN A 239 -41.39 12.92 -10.32
CA ASN A 239 -42.01 11.74 -10.91
C ASN A 239 -42.73 10.89 -9.85
N SER A 240 -42.08 10.62 -8.72
CA SER A 240 -42.66 9.85 -7.62
C SER A 240 -42.08 10.29 -6.26
N VAL A 241 -42.84 9.97 -5.21
CA VAL A 241 -42.45 10.15 -3.81
C VAL A 241 -42.72 8.83 -3.11
N GLN A 242 -41.72 8.30 -2.43
CA GLN A 242 -41.78 7.08 -1.64
C GLN A 242 -41.44 7.41 -0.19
N GLU A 243 -42.18 6.84 0.74
CA GLU A 243 -41.91 6.99 2.17
C GLU A 243 -41.15 5.77 2.72
N ARG A 244 -40.31 6.03 3.72
CA ARG A 244 -39.50 5.00 4.36
C ARG A 244 -40.34 4.23 5.38
N GLN A 245 -40.61 2.95 5.14
CA GLN A 245 -41.33 2.12 6.10
C GLN A 245 -40.34 1.55 7.12
N LEU A 246 -40.17 2.25 8.24
CA LEU A 246 -39.28 1.80 9.31
C LEU A 246 -39.83 0.50 9.93
N PRO A 247 -39.10 -0.63 9.85
CA PRO A 247 -39.49 -1.86 10.53
C PRO A 247 -39.48 -1.67 12.06
N GLU A 248 -40.26 -2.48 12.77
CA GLU A 248 -40.17 -2.51 14.23
C GLU A 248 -38.81 -3.07 14.67
N LEU A 249 -38.23 -2.50 15.72
CA LEU A 249 -36.97 -3.02 16.28
C LEU A 249 -37.29 -4.24 17.14
N ASP A 250 -37.31 -5.41 16.52
CA ASP A 250 -37.57 -6.70 17.14
C ASP A 250 -36.52 -7.76 16.73
N ASP A 251 -36.71 -9.00 17.17
CA ASP A 251 -35.83 -10.12 16.84
C ASP A 251 -35.86 -10.51 15.35
N GLU A 252 -36.90 -10.14 14.60
CA GLU A 252 -36.95 -10.37 13.15
C GLU A 252 -36.07 -9.34 12.42
N PHE A 253 -36.10 -8.08 12.84
CA PHE A 253 -35.16 -7.06 12.37
C PHE A 253 -33.72 -7.44 12.67
N ALA A 254 -33.43 -7.94 13.88
CA ALA A 254 -32.09 -8.35 14.28
C ALA A 254 -31.49 -9.44 13.38
N LYS A 255 -32.31 -10.43 13.01
CA LYS A 255 -31.92 -11.50 12.09
C LYS A 255 -31.75 -11.02 10.66
N ALA A 256 -32.61 -10.11 10.22
CA ALA A 256 -32.58 -9.61 8.84
C ALA A 256 -31.45 -8.60 8.59
N ALA A 257 -31.12 -7.77 9.58
CA ALA A 257 -30.21 -6.63 9.42
C ALA A 257 -28.77 -6.89 9.86
N GLY A 258 -28.53 -7.85 10.77
CA GLY A 258 -27.20 -8.04 11.36
C GLY A 258 -26.84 -9.48 11.72
N ASP A 259 -27.55 -10.47 11.15
CA ASP A 259 -27.32 -11.91 11.44
C ASP A 259 -27.31 -12.25 12.94
N ALA A 260 -27.98 -11.44 13.77
CA ALA A 260 -28.03 -11.58 15.21
C ALA A 260 -29.22 -12.46 15.63
N ALA A 261 -29.07 -13.23 16.70
CA ALA A 261 -30.12 -14.14 17.17
C ALA A 261 -31.31 -13.40 17.81
N SER A 262 -31.07 -12.23 18.41
CA SER A 262 -32.06 -11.38 19.08
C SER A 262 -31.70 -9.89 18.97
N LEU A 263 -32.64 -9.01 19.29
CA LEU A 263 -32.40 -7.56 19.35
C LEU A 263 -31.35 -7.19 20.40
N ASP A 264 -31.30 -7.91 21.52
CA ASP A 264 -30.29 -7.69 22.56
C ASP A 264 -28.89 -8.09 22.08
N ASP A 265 -28.79 -9.17 21.30
CA ASP A 265 -27.52 -9.58 20.67
C ASP A 265 -27.05 -8.55 19.64
N LEU A 266 -27.96 -8.05 18.79
CA LEU A 266 -27.64 -6.99 17.83
C LEU A 266 -27.19 -5.71 18.56
N ARG A 267 -27.87 -5.33 19.65
CA ARG A 267 -27.48 -4.21 20.50
C ARG A 267 -26.08 -4.37 21.07
N GLN A 268 -25.72 -5.57 21.48
CA GLN A 268 -24.39 -5.84 22.01
C GLN A 268 -23.32 -5.80 20.91
N GLN A 269 -23.58 -6.39 19.75
CA GLN A 269 -22.67 -6.31 18.59
C GLN A 269 -22.44 -4.85 18.17
N VAL A 270 -23.50 -4.07 17.99
CA VAL A 270 -23.39 -2.63 17.66
C VAL A 270 -22.61 -1.88 18.74
N ARG A 271 -22.83 -2.19 20.03
CA ARG A 271 -22.06 -1.57 21.11
C ARG A 271 -20.58 -1.93 21.00
N ASP A 272 -20.25 -3.18 20.75
CA ASP A 272 -18.86 -3.65 20.62
C ASP A 272 -18.17 -3.01 19.40
N ASP A 273 -18.86 -2.93 18.25
CA ASP A 273 -18.35 -2.31 17.02
C ASP A 273 -18.11 -0.80 17.20
N VAL A 274 -19.08 -0.08 17.77
CA VAL A 274 -18.96 1.35 18.09
C VAL A 274 -17.82 1.58 19.08
N HIS A 275 -17.69 0.70 20.08
CA HIS A 275 -16.63 0.80 21.08
C HIS A 275 -15.25 0.55 20.48
N GLN A 276 -15.11 -0.44 19.61
CA GLN A 276 -13.89 -0.75 18.88
C GLN A 276 -13.47 0.40 17.94
N GLY A 277 -14.42 0.93 17.16
CA GLY A 277 -14.20 2.07 16.28
C GLY A 277 -13.74 3.31 17.05
N LYS A 278 -14.50 3.69 18.09
CA LYS A 278 -14.18 4.84 18.96
C LYS A 278 -12.82 4.67 19.65
N THR A 279 -12.50 3.46 20.13
CA THR A 279 -11.19 3.17 20.74
C THR A 279 -10.06 3.36 19.75
N SER A 280 -10.21 2.86 18.52
CA SER A 280 -9.19 2.97 17.48
C SER A 280 -8.96 4.41 17.05
N GLU A 281 -10.04 5.17 16.83
CA GLU A 281 -10.00 6.58 16.44
C GLU A 281 -9.35 7.46 17.53
N LEU A 282 -9.79 7.30 18.79
CA LEU A 282 -9.24 8.05 19.92
C LEU A 282 -7.77 7.70 20.16
N ARG A 283 -7.39 6.43 20.01
CA ARG A 283 -5.98 6.00 20.10
C ARG A 283 -5.14 6.71 19.04
N THR A 284 -5.57 6.70 17.77
CA THR A 284 -4.88 7.43 16.69
C THR A 284 -4.77 8.92 16.98
N THR A 285 -5.84 9.53 17.50
CA THR A 285 -5.86 10.95 17.89
C THR A 285 -4.82 11.26 18.97
N VAL A 286 -4.74 10.44 20.03
CA VAL A 286 -3.76 10.62 21.10
C VAL A 286 -2.34 10.43 20.58
N VAL A 287 -2.11 9.41 19.74
CA VAL A 287 -0.79 9.18 19.13
C VAL A 287 -0.37 10.37 18.27
N ASN A 288 -1.26 10.91 17.45
CA ASN A 288 -0.98 12.10 16.64
C ASN A 288 -0.67 13.34 17.50
N LYS A 289 -1.36 13.51 18.64
CA LYS A 289 -1.04 14.57 19.62
C LYS A 289 0.36 14.37 20.22
N ILE A 290 0.73 13.13 20.57
CA ILE A 290 2.07 12.82 21.11
C ILE A 290 3.14 13.13 20.06
N ILE A 291 3.01 12.60 18.83
CA ILE A 291 3.98 12.82 17.75
C ILE A 291 4.14 14.31 17.43
N SER A 292 3.03 15.04 17.33
CA SER A 292 3.06 16.48 17.07
C SER A 292 3.80 17.25 18.18
N ALA A 293 3.51 16.95 19.44
CA ALA A 293 4.17 17.58 20.58
C ALA A 293 5.66 17.25 20.67
N MET A 294 6.07 16.03 20.30
CA MET A 294 7.48 15.66 20.21
C MET A 294 8.18 16.40 19.05
N GLY A 295 7.51 16.53 17.90
CA GLY A 295 8.04 17.21 16.72
C GLY A 295 8.35 18.69 16.95
N GLU A 296 7.55 19.40 17.78
CA GLU A 296 7.80 20.80 18.14
C GLU A 296 9.11 21.02 18.90
N GLY A 297 9.56 20.03 19.68
CA GLY A 297 10.78 20.10 20.49
C GLY A 297 12.04 19.53 19.82
N ALA A 298 11.92 18.87 18.67
CA ALA A 298 13.03 18.21 17.99
C ALA A 298 13.68 19.13 16.94
N GLU A 299 15.00 19.29 16.97
CA GLU A 299 15.75 19.92 15.88
C GLU A 299 15.98 18.89 14.78
N LEU A 300 15.22 19.00 13.69
CA LEU A 300 15.32 18.10 12.54
C LEU A 300 15.07 18.86 11.25
N ASP A 301 16.10 18.89 10.40
CA ASP A 301 16.08 19.54 9.09
C ASP A 301 16.50 18.50 8.04
N PRO A 302 15.53 17.75 7.47
CA PRO A 302 15.83 16.71 6.50
C PRO A 302 16.30 17.34 5.18
N PRO A 303 17.31 16.76 4.50
CA PRO A 303 17.72 17.25 3.20
C PRO A 303 16.60 17.19 2.16
N SER A 304 16.59 18.15 1.23
CA SER A 304 15.58 18.21 0.17
C SER A 304 15.50 16.93 -0.65
N VAL A 305 16.63 16.27 -0.91
CA VAL A 305 16.67 14.99 -1.64
C VAL A 305 15.81 13.93 -0.97
N MET A 306 15.85 13.84 0.36
CA MET A 306 15.02 12.88 1.10
C MET A 306 13.54 13.27 1.08
N VAL A 307 13.23 14.58 1.11
CA VAL A 307 11.86 15.07 0.98
C VAL A 307 11.31 14.76 -0.41
N ASP A 308 12.12 14.98 -1.45
CA ASP A 308 11.74 14.74 -2.84
C ASP A 308 11.52 13.23 -3.10
N GLU A 309 12.32 12.36 -2.49
CA GLU A 309 12.11 10.90 -2.47
C GLU A 309 10.78 10.50 -1.80
N GLU A 310 10.44 11.10 -0.66
CA GLU A 310 9.17 10.86 0.04
C GLU A 310 7.97 11.35 -0.79
N VAL A 311 8.08 12.51 -1.45
CA VAL A 311 7.05 13.00 -2.38
C VAL A 311 6.84 12.00 -3.52
N GLU A 312 7.93 11.49 -4.10
CA GLU A 312 7.84 10.50 -5.18
C GLU A 312 7.22 9.18 -4.69
N HIS A 313 7.53 8.75 -3.46
CA HIS A 313 6.87 7.60 -2.84
C HIS A 313 5.35 7.80 -2.72
N GLN A 314 4.90 8.97 -2.26
CA GLN A 314 3.48 9.29 -2.15
C GLN A 314 2.77 9.35 -3.51
N ILE A 315 3.43 9.92 -4.52
CA ILE A 315 2.90 9.93 -5.90
C ILE A 315 2.76 8.51 -6.43
N ASN A 316 3.75 7.64 -6.19
CA ASN A 316 3.68 6.25 -6.61
C ASN A 316 2.57 5.47 -5.89
N HIS A 317 2.37 5.71 -4.59
CA HIS A 317 1.25 5.15 -3.85
C HIS A 317 -0.10 5.61 -4.42
N LEU A 318 -0.25 6.92 -4.69
CA LEU A 318 -1.44 7.47 -5.33
C LEU A 318 -1.70 6.82 -6.71
N LYS A 319 -0.66 6.69 -7.55
CA LYS A 319 -0.75 6.02 -8.85
C LYS A 319 -1.22 4.57 -8.72
N GLN A 320 -0.73 3.84 -7.72
CA GLN A 320 -1.15 2.46 -7.45
C GLN A 320 -2.61 2.39 -7.02
N ASN A 321 -3.06 3.26 -6.12
CA ASN A 321 -4.45 3.31 -5.66
C ASN A 321 -5.41 3.66 -6.81
N LEU A 322 -5.04 4.64 -7.65
CA LEU A 322 -5.82 5.01 -8.83
C LEU A 322 -5.87 3.88 -9.87
N ALA A 323 -4.76 3.14 -10.06
CA ALA A 323 -4.74 1.98 -10.94
C ALA A 323 -5.68 0.87 -10.44
N GLN A 324 -5.79 0.67 -9.13
CA GLN A 324 -6.73 -0.29 -8.53
C GLN A 324 -8.20 0.14 -8.70
N SER A 325 -8.50 1.44 -8.62
CA SER A 325 -9.84 1.97 -8.88
C SER A 325 -10.18 2.12 -10.38
N GLY A 326 -9.24 1.78 -11.27
CA GLY A 326 -9.42 1.85 -12.72
C GLY A 326 -9.33 3.28 -13.29
N THR A 327 -8.85 4.25 -12.51
CA THR A 327 -8.70 5.64 -12.93
C THR A 327 -7.27 5.87 -13.41
N PRO A 328 -7.03 6.28 -14.67
CA PRO A 328 -5.68 6.61 -15.12
C PRO A 328 -5.20 7.90 -14.45
N TYR A 329 -3.94 7.91 -14.02
CA TYR A 329 -3.32 9.03 -13.30
C TYR A 329 -3.44 10.38 -14.05
N GLU A 330 -3.32 10.36 -15.37
CA GLU A 330 -3.46 11.58 -16.18
C GLU A 330 -4.90 12.11 -16.21
N ALA A 331 -5.91 11.25 -16.00
CA ALA A 331 -7.30 11.71 -15.87
C ALA A 331 -7.55 12.34 -14.50
N TYR A 332 -6.95 11.79 -13.44
CA TYR A 332 -6.99 12.40 -12.10
C TYR A 332 -6.39 13.81 -12.11
N LEU A 333 -5.19 13.98 -12.67
CA LEU A 333 -4.55 15.30 -12.80
C LEU A 333 -5.39 16.28 -13.61
N ARG A 334 -6.00 15.83 -14.72
CA ARG A 334 -6.90 16.65 -15.54
C ARG A 334 -8.19 17.03 -14.82
N ALA A 335 -8.76 16.14 -14.01
CA ALA A 335 -9.97 16.42 -13.24
C ALA A 335 -9.73 17.50 -12.17
N GLN A 336 -8.51 17.59 -11.66
CA GLN A 336 -8.11 18.60 -10.67
C GLN A 336 -7.49 19.86 -11.28
N ASP A 337 -7.39 19.94 -12.60
CA ASP A 337 -6.68 21.02 -13.32
C ASP A 337 -5.24 21.26 -12.81
N LYS A 338 -4.55 20.19 -12.39
CA LYS A 338 -3.19 20.22 -11.84
C LYS A 338 -2.19 19.52 -12.76
N THR A 339 -0.96 20.01 -12.76
CA THR A 339 0.20 19.28 -13.31
C THR A 339 0.81 18.36 -12.26
N GLU A 340 1.69 17.45 -12.67
CA GLU A 340 2.44 16.62 -11.72
C GLU A 340 3.33 17.47 -10.80
N ASP A 341 3.87 18.58 -11.31
CA ASP A 341 4.70 19.49 -10.50
C ASP A 341 3.85 20.24 -9.46
N ASP A 342 2.63 20.67 -9.82
CA ASP A 342 1.71 21.27 -8.84
C ASP A 342 1.33 20.27 -7.74
N LEU A 343 1.11 19.00 -8.10
CA LEU A 343 0.85 17.94 -7.13
C LEU A 343 2.06 17.69 -6.23
N ARG A 344 3.28 17.69 -6.78
CA ARG A 344 4.53 17.59 -5.98
C ARG A 344 4.62 18.71 -4.97
N ASP A 345 4.38 19.95 -5.40
CA ASP A 345 4.44 21.13 -4.53
C ASP A 345 3.37 21.08 -3.42
N ASP A 346 2.18 20.59 -3.72
CA ASP A 346 1.10 20.40 -2.73
C ASP A 346 1.43 19.30 -1.70
N LEU A 347 2.07 18.20 -2.13
CA LEU A 347 2.43 17.08 -1.26
C LEU A 347 3.67 17.38 -0.41
N ARG A 348 4.57 18.25 -0.89
CA ARG A 348 5.88 18.50 -0.26
C ARG A 348 5.81 18.87 1.23
N PRO A 349 4.93 19.77 1.70
CA PRO A 349 4.85 20.09 3.13
C PRO A 349 4.41 18.90 3.99
N ASN A 350 3.51 18.06 3.46
CA ASN A 350 3.06 16.86 4.17
C ASN A 350 4.16 15.79 4.19
N ALA A 351 4.84 15.57 3.05
CA ALA A 351 6.00 14.70 2.92
C ALA A 351 7.13 15.09 3.88
N GLU A 352 7.47 16.38 3.97
CA GLU A 352 8.48 16.88 4.92
C GLU A 352 8.08 16.57 6.37
N ARG A 353 6.81 16.81 6.74
CA ARG A 353 6.29 16.51 8.08
C ARG A 353 6.31 15.01 8.38
N ARG A 354 5.91 14.16 7.43
CA ARG A 354 5.91 12.69 7.57
C ARG A 354 7.32 12.14 7.70
N LEU A 355 8.24 12.58 6.83
CA LEU A 355 9.64 12.22 6.90
C LEU A 355 10.25 12.64 8.25
N ARG A 356 9.96 13.86 8.71
CA ARG A 356 10.41 14.34 10.01
C ARG A 356 9.94 13.45 11.15
N ASN A 357 8.66 13.07 11.16
CA ASN A 357 8.08 12.20 12.17
C ASN A 357 8.68 10.79 12.12
N SER A 358 8.82 10.20 10.93
CA SER A 358 9.41 8.87 10.73
C SER A 358 10.85 8.80 11.24
N LEU A 359 11.67 9.79 10.88
CA LEU A 359 13.05 9.90 11.34
C LEU A 359 13.14 10.05 12.87
N LEU A 360 12.29 10.91 13.46
CA LEU A 360 12.21 11.09 14.91
C LEU A 360 11.85 9.78 15.61
N MET A 361 10.84 9.07 15.12
CA MET A 361 10.39 7.78 15.64
C MET A 361 11.51 6.73 15.57
N GLN A 362 12.22 6.66 14.44
CA GLN A 362 13.34 5.74 14.26
C GLN A 362 14.48 6.02 15.24
N GLU A 363 14.79 7.29 15.51
CA GLU A 363 15.83 7.67 16.47
C GLU A 363 15.41 7.34 17.92
N ILE A 364 14.15 7.57 18.27
CA ILE A 364 13.61 7.19 19.60
C ILE A 364 13.65 5.67 19.76
N ALA A 365 13.24 4.89 18.75
CA ALA A 365 13.34 3.42 18.79
C ALA A 365 14.76 2.95 19.06
N LYS A 366 15.77 3.55 18.39
CA LYS A 366 17.19 3.24 18.62
C LYS A 366 17.65 3.63 20.03
N ARG A 367 17.23 4.80 20.51
CA ARG A 367 17.62 5.33 21.83
C ARG A 367 17.05 4.51 22.98
N ASP A 368 15.77 4.15 22.88
CA ASP A 368 15.04 3.38 23.91
C ASP A 368 15.16 1.86 23.71
N LYS A 369 15.83 1.44 22.62
CA LYS A 369 16.07 0.03 22.27
C LYS A 369 14.77 -0.75 22.11
N VAL A 370 13.80 -0.14 21.46
CA VAL A 370 12.58 -0.82 21.04
C VAL A 370 12.94 -1.69 19.85
N GLU A 371 12.87 -3.01 20.06
CA GLU A 371 13.22 -4.00 19.05
C GLU A 371 12.09 -5.03 18.92
N VAL A 372 11.92 -5.54 17.70
CA VAL A 372 11.03 -6.66 17.40
C VAL A 372 11.88 -7.93 17.36
N THR A 373 11.53 -8.87 18.22
CA THR A 373 12.15 -10.19 18.30
C THR A 373 11.48 -11.17 17.34
N ASP A 374 12.15 -12.27 17.02
CA ASP A 374 11.54 -13.32 16.20
C ASP A 374 10.30 -13.92 16.88
N GLU A 375 10.30 -13.99 18.21
CA GLU A 375 9.14 -14.43 18.99
C GLU A 375 7.93 -13.50 18.84
N ASP A 376 8.14 -12.19 18.72
CA ASP A 376 7.04 -11.25 18.47
C ASP A 376 6.41 -11.46 17.10
N ILE A 377 7.25 -11.74 16.09
CA ILE A 377 6.79 -12.02 14.72
C ILE A 377 6.01 -13.33 14.71
N ASP A 378 6.54 -14.39 15.33
CA ASP A 378 5.84 -15.68 15.39
C ASP A 378 4.52 -15.56 16.19
N ALA A 379 4.47 -14.76 17.26
CA ALA A 379 3.24 -14.49 18.00
C ALA A 379 2.21 -13.70 17.18
N GLU A 380 2.65 -12.78 16.33
CA GLU A 380 1.75 -12.06 15.41
C GLU A 380 1.21 -13.00 14.31
N ILE A 381 2.04 -13.90 13.78
CA ILE A 381 1.60 -14.96 12.85
C ILE A 381 0.55 -15.85 13.53
N ASP A 382 0.75 -16.22 14.79
CA ASP A 382 -0.21 -17.00 15.57
C ASP A 382 -1.51 -16.22 15.84
N ARG A 383 -1.43 -14.91 16.08
CA ARG A 383 -2.62 -14.06 16.21
C ARG A 383 -3.44 -14.02 14.90
N MET A 384 -2.76 -13.90 13.76
CA MET A 384 -3.43 -13.80 12.45
C MET A 384 -4.01 -15.12 11.96
N LEU A 385 -3.29 -16.23 12.19
CA LEU A 385 -3.64 -17.53 11.63
C LEU A 385 -4.24 -18.50 12.66
N GLY A 386 -4.26 -18.17 13.95
CA GLY A 386 -4.59 -19.09 15.05
C GLY A 386 -3.35 -19.82 15.58
N PRO A 387 -3.48 -20.79 16.50
CA PRO A 387 -2.36 -21.65 16.90
C PRO A 387 -1.94 -22.61 15.78
N ALA A 388 -0.68 -23.04 15.79
CA ALA A 388 -0.18 -23.98 14.76
C ALA A 388 -0.86 -25.35 14.89
N PRO A 389 -1.46 -25.88 13.81
CA PRO A 389 -2.01 -27.22 13.82
C PRO A 389 -0.86 -28.24 13.85
N ASP A 390 -1.18 -29.49 14.22
CA ASP A 390 -0.18 -30.55 14.31
C ASP A 390 0.51 -30.76 12.96
N ALA A 391 1.85 -30.75 12.93
CA ALA A 391 2.61 -30.83 11.68
C ALA A 391 2.45 -32.16 10.90
N GLU A 392 1.79 -33.15 11.49
CA GLU A 392 1.49 -34.47 10.90
C GLU A 392 -0.03 -34.68 10.66
N SER A 393 -0.86 -33.65 10.79
CA SER A 393 -2.29 -33.74 10.49
C SER A 393 -2.52 -33.94 8.99
N ASP A 394 -3.25 -34.98 8.60
CA ASP A 394 -3.72 -35.20 7.23
C ASP A 394 -5.00 -34.38 6.89
N ASP A 395 -5.37 -33.41 7.74
CA ASP A 395 -6.53 -32.54 7.51
C ASP A 395 -6.21 -31.46 6.46
N GLU A 396 -7.07 -31.32 5.46
CA GLU A 396 -6.85 -30.38 4.35
C GLU A 396 -6.81 -28.91 4.82
N GLY A 397 -7.52 -28.58 5.90
CA GLY A 397 -7.52 -27.25 6.53
C GLY A 397 -6.22 -26.96 7.26
N ASP A 398 -5.72 -27.93 8.04
CA ASP A 398 -4.45 -27.81 8.76
C ASP A 398 -3.25 -27.71 7.80
N GLU A 399 -3.26 -28.48 6.70
CA GLU A 399 -2.26 -28.33 5.65
C GLU A 399 -2.30 -26.95 4.98
N GLN A 400 -3.49 -26.39 4.75
CA GLN A 400 -3.65 -25.06 4.17
C GLN A 400 -3.12 -23.98 5.11
N GLN A 401 -3.41 -24.09 6.40
CA GLN A 401 -2.92 -23.18 7.43
C GLN A 401 -1.39 -23.27 7.57
N ASN A 402 -0.81 -24.47 7.50
CA ASN A 402 0.64 -24.67 7.51
C ASN A 402 1.32 -24.07 6.27
N ARG A 403 0.74 -24.24 5.08
CA ARG A 403 1.23 -23.55 3.86
C ARG A 403 1.16 -22.04 4.01
N MET A 404 0.08 -21.51 4.59
CA MET A 404 -0.09 -20.09 4.84
C MET A 404 1.00 -19.57 5.79
N ARG A 405 1.26 -20.27 6.90
CA ARG A 405 2.36 -19.93 7.83
C ARG A 405 3.72 -19.88 7.15
N GLU A 406 4.01 -20.80 6.23
CA GLU A 406 5.28 -20.82 5.50
C GLU A 406 5.44 -19.56 4.63
N ILE A 407 4.35 -19.07 4.04
CA ILE A 407 4.33 -17.78 3.31
C ILE A 407 4.65 -16.63 4.26
N TYR A 408 3.96 -16.53 5.41
CA TYR A 408 4.21 -15.46 6.39
C TYR A 408 5.61 -15.53 7.01
N ARG A 409 6.21 -16.72 7.12
CA ARG A 409 7.60 -16.91 7.57
C ARG A 409 8.65 -16.63 6.50
N SER A 410 8.27 -16.36 5.26
CA SER A 410 9.22 -15.95 4.23
C SER A 410 9.88 -14.62 4.60
N ALA A 411 11.10 -14.38 4.09
CA ALA A 411 11.88 -13.17 4.39
C ALA A 411 11.10 -11.87 4.09
N TYR A 412 10.31 -11.87 3.01
CA TYR A 412 9.49 -10.73 2.60
C TYR A 412 8.42 -10.37 3.66
N PHE A 413 7.57 -11.33 4.03
CA PHE A 413 6.50 -11.10 5.00
C PHE A 413 7.04 -10.87 6.42
N ARG A 414 8.12 -11.56 6.82
CA ARG A 414 8.78 -11.28 8.11
C ARG A 414 9.29 -9.85 8.18
N ASN A 415 9.90 -9.33 7.10
CA ASN A 415 10.38 -7.95 7.10
C ASN A 415 9.21 -6.95 7.17
N MET A 416 8.13 -7.19 6.44
CA MET A 416 6.92 -6.37 6.51
C MET A 416 6.31 -6.35 7.92
N MET A 417 6.11 -7.53 8.53
CA MET A 417 5.60 -7.64 9.90
C MET A 417 6.54 -7.01 10.92
N LYS A 418 7.86 -7.10 10.71
CA LYS A 418 8.85 -6.48 11.58
C LYS A 418 8.68 -4.96 11.61
N THR A 419 8.48 -4.32 10.46
CA THR A 419 8.23 -2.88 10.39
C THR A 419 6.94 -2.51 11.13
N ASP A 420 5.83 -3.19 10.83
CA ASP A 420 4.53 -2.93 11.47
C ASP A 420 4.59 -3.13 13.00
N LEU A 421 5.24 -4.20 13.46
CA LEU A 421 5.37 -4.49 14.89
C LEU A 421 6.29 -3.49 15.59
N LEU A 422 7.33 -3.00 14.91
CA LEU A 422 8.22 -1.99 15.47
C LEU A 422 7.45 -0.70 15.71
N ASP A 423 6.65 -0.29 14.73
CA ASP A 423 5.82 0.90 14.81
C ASP A 423 4.81 0.79 15.94
N ARG A 424 4.07 -0.33 16.01
CA ARG A 424 3.12 -0.57 17.10
C ARG A 424 3.79 -0.53 18.47
N LYS A 425 4.91 -1.26 18.66
CA LYS A 425 5.65 -1.29 19.93
C LYS A 425 6.17 0.08 20.33
N LEU A 426 6.72 0.83 19.37
CA LEU A 426 7.22 2.18 19.62
C LEU A 426 6.08 3.11 20.01
N THR A 427 4.96 3.06 19.30
CA THR A 427 3.78 3.84 19.63
C THR A 427 3.24 3.50 21.02
N ASP A 428 3.15 2.21 21.38
CA ASP A 428 2.75 1.78 22.73
C ASP A 428 3.70 2.30 23.80
N HIS A 429 5.02 2.23 23.54
CA HIS A 429 6.03 2.76 24.44
C HIS A 429 5.88 4.27 24.65
N LEU A 430 5.63 5.03 23.59
CA LEU A 430 5.42 6.47 23.64
C LEU A 430 4.13 6.85 24.35
N ILE A 431 3.05 6.09 24.13
CA ILE A 431 1.80 6.25 24.87
C ILE A 431 2.05 6.04 26.36
N GLU A 432 2.77 4.98 26.74
CA GLU A 432 3.09 4.68 28.14
C GLU A 432 3.83 5.84 28.81
N ILE A 433 4.84 6.41 28.13
CA ILE A 433 5.59 7.56 28.61
C ILE A 433 4.71 8.81 28.72
N ALA A 434 3.98 9.16 27.66
CA ALA A 434 3.25 10.41 27.56
C ALA A 434 1.98 10.46 28.43
N THR A 435 1.39 9.31 28.73
CA THR A 435 0.16 9.19 29.55
C THR A 435 0.44 8.79 31.00
N GLU A 436 1.71 8.58 31.36
CA GLU A 436 2.16 8.08 32.66
C GLU A 436 1.57 6.69 32.99
N GLY A 437 1.50 5.82 31.98
CA GLY A 437 0.99 4.44 32.09
C GLY A 437 -0.54 4.33 32.14
N ARG A 438 -1.29 5.42 31.93
CA ARG A 438 -2.77 5.37 31.84
C ARG A 438 -3.28 4.76 30.54
N GLY A 439 -2.44 4.69 29.51
CA GLY A 439 -2.83 4.28 28.17
C GLY A 439 -3.44 5.44 27.38
N ALA A 440 -3.54 5.27 26.05
CA ALA A 440 -4.07 6.30 25.17
C ALA A 440 -5.58 6.49 25.37
N VAL A 441 -6.29 5.40 25.64
CA VAL A 441 -7.75 5.38 25.72
C VAL A 441 -8.16 4.76 27.05
N LEU A 442 -8.94 5.51 27.83
CA LEU A 442 -9.61 5.03 29.03
C LEU A 442 -10.91 4.33 28.63
N ASN A 443 -11.22 3.23 29.33
CA ASN A 443 -12.36 2.39 29.00
C ASN A 443 -12.37 1.98 27.53
N GLY A 444 -11.20 1.67 26.94
CA GLY A 444 -11.11 1.19 25.57
C GLY A 444 -11.74 -0.18 25.38
N TRP A 445 -12.11 -0.50 24.16
CA TRP A 445 -12.58 -1.82 23.79
C TRP A 445 -11.46 -2.83 23.92
N GLU A 446 -11.74 -3.91 24.64
CA GLU A 446 -10.86 -5.06 24.75
C GLU A 446 -11.48 -6.21 23.96
N PRO A 447 -10.70 -6.92 23.12
CA PRO A 447 -11.20 -8.12 22.46
C PRO A 447 -11.69 -9.08 23.54
N LYS A 448 -12.93 -9.52 23.43
CA LYS A 448 -13.47 -10.56 24.30
C LYS A 448 -12.62 -11.81 24.09
N GLU A 449 -11.83 -12.21 25.09
CA GLU A 449 -11.12 -13.48 25.05
C GLU A 449 -12.14 -14.55 24.67
N ALA A 450 -11.89 -15.25 23.56
CA ALA A 450 -12.70 -16.41 23.21
C ALA A 450 -12.72 -17.30 24.45
N PRO A 451 -13.89 -17.74 24.94
CA PRO A 451 -13.93 -18.60 26.10
C PRO A 451 -13.00 -19.76 25.80
N GLU A 452 -11.98 -19.96 26.64
CA GLU A 452 -11.28 -21.24 26.68
C GLU A 452 -12.39 -22.29 26.67
N GLU A 453 -12.46 -23.10 25.61
CA GLU A 453 -13.33 -24.26 25.63
C GLU A 453 -12.88 -25.09 26.82
N THR A 454 -13.54 -24.87 27.95
CA THR A 454 -13.48 -25.80 29.07
C THR A 454 -14.04 -27.06 28.47
N VAL A 455 -13.14 -27.99 28.16
CA VAL A 455 -13.45 -29.37 27.83
C VAL A 455 -14.10 -29.95 29.08
N ALA A 456 -15.38 -29.63 29.27
CA ALA A 456 -16.17 -30.12 30.37
C ALA A 456 -16.32 -31.62 30.14
N GLU A 457 -15.87 -32.37 31.13
CA GLU A 457 -15.94 -33.81 31.23
C GLU A 457 -17.35 -34.33 30.93
N ASP A 458 -17.62 -34.71 29.68
CA ASP A 458 -18.77 -35.54 29.31
C ASP A 458 -18.32 -36.97 28.92
N SER A 459 -17.26 -37.45 29.58
CA SER A 459 -16.77 -38.82 29.48
C SER A 459 -17.25 -39.74 30.62
N ALA A 460 -18.25 -39.30 31.40
CA ALA A 460 -18.79 -40.07 32.53
C ALA A 460 -20.18 -40.70 32.31
N ALA A 461 -20.77 -40.63 31.11
CA ALA A 461 -22.08 -41.25 30.82
C ALA A 461 -22.04 -42.54 29.98
N ILE A 462 -20.87 -42.98 29.50
CA ILE A 462 -20.74 -44.21 28.67
C ILE A 462 -20.18 -45.41 29.46
N ALA A 463 -19.76 -45.23 30.71
CA ALA A 463 -19.15 -46.28 31.54
C ALA A 463 -20.12 -47.03 32.49
N ALA A 464 -21.40 -47.15 32.15
CA ALA A 464 -22.39 -47.86 32.99
C ALA A 464 -23.18 -48.99 32.27
N ALA A 465 -22.80 -49.40 31.06
CA ALA A 465 -23.53 -50.45 30.32
C ALA A 465 -22.63 -51.59 29.79
N ALA A 466 -21.56 -51.94 30.50
CA ALA A 466 -20.72 -53.08 30.17
C ALA A 466 -20.51 -53.98 31.40
N HIS A 467 -21.56 -54.69 31.83
CA HIS A 467 -21.50 -56.04 32.41
C HIS A 467 -22.90 -56.53 32.82
N ALA A 468 -23.55 -57.30 31.94
CA ALA A 468 -24.45 -58.43 32.25
C ALA A 468 -24.86 -59.03 30.88
N ASP A 469 -24.09 -59.96 30.34
CA ASP A 469 -24.17 -61.43 30.52
C ASP A 469 -25.07 -62.12 29.48
N GLU A 470 -24.55 -63.27 29.03
CA GLU A 470 -24.98 -64.12 27.92
C GLU A 470 -26.34 -64.81 28.18
N ASP A 471 -27.23 -64.86 27.16
CA ASP A 471 -27.91 -66.10 26.72
C ASP A 471 -28.79 -65.85 25.46
N ALA A 472 -28.79 -66.81 24.54
CA ALA A 472 -29.49 -66.82 23.24
C ALA A 472 -30.96 -67.32 23.35
N PRO A 473 -31.74 -67.61 22.27
CA PRO A 473 -31.88 -67.07 20.90
C PRO A 473 -33.37 -66.81 20.45
N SER A 474 -33.53 -66.37 19.19
CA SER A 474 -34.64 -66.62 18.21
C SER A 474 -36.11 -66.27 18.51
N ASP A 475 -36.71 -65.40 17.68
CA ASP A 475 -37.89 -65.65 16.80
C ASP A 475 -38.34 -64.32 16.17
N GLU A 476 -38.30 -64.20 14.84
CA GLU A 476 -39.43 -64.35 13.90
C GLU A 476 -40.60 -63.35 14.05
N ALA A 477 -40.82 -62.67 12.91
CA ALA A 477 -42.10 -62.26 12.33
C ALA A 477 -42.90 -61.14 13.02
N SER A 478 -43.08 -60.04 12.29
CA SER A 478 -44.24 -59.89 11.37
C SER A 478 -44.71 -58.44 11.32
N THR A 479 -44.67 -57.88 10.10
CA THR A 479 -45.72 -57.08 9.42
C THR A 479 -46.26 -55.83 10.13
N SER A 480 -46.43 -54.69 9.47
CA SER A 480 -47.03 -54.51 8.16
C SER A 480 -46.83 -53.03 7.76
N THR A 481 -46.21 -52.74 6.61
CA THR A 481 -46.85 -52.17 5.39
C THR A 481 -47.50 -50.80 5.61
N THR A 482 -47.33 -49.77 4.77
CA THR A 482 -47.31 -49.65 3.29
C THR A 482 -47.30 -48.12 3.06
N ASP A 483 -46.98 -47.48 1.95
CA ASP A 483 -46.49 -47.73 0.58
C ASP A 483 -46.24 -46.26 0.10
N VAL A 484 -45.08 -45.88 -0.44
CA VAL A 484 -44.72 -45.85 -1.87
C VAL A 484 -45.30 -44.68 -2.70
N GLY A 485 -44.39 -44.17 -3.54
CA GLY A 485 -44.64 -43.54 -4.84
C GLY A 485 -44.22 -42.08 -4.85
N ASN A 486 -43.01 -41.67 -5.23
CA ASN A 486 -42.12 -42.05 -6.35
C ASN A 486 -42.77 -41.95 -7.74
N ASP A 487 -42.47 -40.86 -8.45
CA ASP A 487 -41.88 -40.81 -9.82
C ASP A 487 -41.93 -39.33 -10.26
N ALA A 488 -40.81 -38.64 -10.52
CA ALA A 488 -39.81 -38.80 -11.56
C ALA A 488 -40.07 -37.97 -12.83
N SER A 489 -38.94 -37.54 -13.39
CA SER A 489 -38.67 -37.34 -14.81
C SER A 489 -38.94 -35.96 -15.44
N ALA A 490 -37.86 -35.18 -15.43
CA ALA A 490 -37.09 -34.76 -16.61
C ALA A 490 -37.74 -33.96 -17.74
N GLY A 491 -37.04 -32.89 -18.16
CA GLY A 491 -36.82 -32.64 -19.59
C GLY A 491 -36.81 -31.19 -20.07
N ASN A 492 -35.60 -30.63 -20.16
CA ASN A 492 -35.02 -30.06 -21.39
C ASN A 492 -35.35 -28.60 -21.85
N ALA A 493 -34.32 -27.75 -21.70
CA ALA A 493 -33.64 -26.89 -22.71
C ALA A 493 -34.26 -25.62 -23.33
N GLY A 494 -33.38 -24.62 -23.46
CA GLY A 494 -33.41 -23.49 -24.41
C GLY A 494 -33.20 -22.14 -23.71
N SER A 495 -31.97 -21.60 -23.64
CA SER A 495 -31.47 -20.45 -24.47
C SER A 495 -32.36 -19.20 -24.37
N ASP A 496 -31.89 -18.00 -24.02
CA ASP A 496 -30.76 -17.29 -24.61
C ASP A 496 -30.46 -15.98 -23.84
N GLU A 497 -29.31 -15.41 -24.15
CA GLU A 497 -28.72 -14.11 -23.77
C GLU A 497 -29.68 -12.96 -23.39
N SER A 498 -29.34 -12.21 -22.32
CA SER A 498 -29.19 -10.75 -22.40
C SER A 498 -28.53 -10.15 -21.16
N THR A 499 -27.50 -9.38 -21.46
CA THR A 499 -26.76 -8.42 -20.66
C THR A 499 -27.65 -7.44 -19.88
N SER A 500 -27.33 -7.19 -18.61
CA SER A 500 -27.66 -5.92 -17.95
C SER A 500 -26.54 -5.55 -16.99
N SER A 501 -25.80 -4.54 -17.44
CA SER A 501 -24.91 -3.66 -16.72
C SER A 501 -25.38 -3.33 -15.30
N VAL A 502 -24.52 -3.61 -14.32
CA VAL A 502 -24.60 -2.99 -12.99
C VAL A 502 -23.88 -1.65 -13.10
N VAL A 503 -24.66 -0.59 -13.04
CA VAL A 503 -24.18 0.79 -12.98
C VAL A 503 -23.72 1.06 -11.55
N THR A 504 -22.49 1.55 -11.47
CA THR A 504 -21.77 2.08 -10.32
C THR A 504 -22.55 3.22 -9.67
N ALA A 505 -22.89 3.07 -8.39
CA ALA A 505 -23.30 4.17 -7.54
C ALA A 505 -22.02 4.88 -7.06
N GLU A 506 -21.78 6.04 -7.64
CA GLU A 506 -20.79 7.03 -7.24
C GLU A 506 -21.28 7.65 -5.93
N THR A 507 -20.79 7.15 -4.79
CA THR A 507 -20.86 7.87 -3.52
C THR A 507 -19.63 8.74 -3.41
N ALA A 508 -19.86 10.05 -3.42
CA ALA A 508 -18.85 11.07 -3.19
C ALA A 508 -18.12 10.81 -1.88
N ASP A 509 -16.83 10.48 -2.01
CA ASP A 509 -15.82 10.51 -0.98
C ASP A 509 -15.85 11.87 -0.28
N GLN A 510 -16.28 11.87 0.99
CA GLN A 510 -15.79 12.86 1.92
C GLN A 510 -14.39 12.41 2.32
N ASP A 511 -13.40 13.11 1.75
CA ASP A 511 -11.99 13.07 2.08
C ASP A 511 -11.78 13.48 3.55
N SER A 512 -12.10 12.56 4.47
CA SER A 512 -11.41 12.47 5.75
C SER A 512 -10.18 11.62 5.51
N SER A 513 -9.07 12.29 5.24
CA SER A 513 -7.73 11.70 5.19
C SER A 513 -7.59 10.58 6.21
N GLU A 514 -7.57 9.32 5.76
CA GLU A 514 -6.99 8.22 6.52
C GLU A 514 -5.49 8.49 6.62
N ASP A 515 -5.14 9.38 7.55
CA ASP A 515 -3.78 9.58 8.07
C ASP A 515 -3.48 8.36 8.97
N THR A 516 -3.50 7.18 8.37
CA THR A 516 -2.85 6.01 8.96
C THR A 516 -1.37 6.33 8.99
N MET A 517 -0.75 6.15 10.16
CA MET A 517 0.68 6.38 10.34
C MET A 517 1.41 5.74 9.17
N GLY A 518 2.07 6.59 8.37
CA GLY A 518 3.06 6.13 7.42
C GLY A 518 4.05 5.30 8.23
N GLY A 519 4.08 4.00 7.96
CA GLY A 519 5.00 3.11 8.65
C GLY A 519 6.41 3.68 8.56
N VAL A 520 7.25 3.39 9.57
CA VAL A 520 8.63 3.89 9.58
C VAL A 520 9.25 3.60 8.23
N VAL A 521 9.49 4.67 7.46
CA VAL A 521 10.20 4.63 6.20
C VAL A 521 11.61 4.20 6.57
N THR A 522 11.88 2.90 6.46
CA THR A 522 13.24 2.38 6.55
C THR A 522 14.00 2.94 5.37
N ILE A 523 14.69 4.06 5.61
CA ILE A 523 15.80 4.46 4.76
C ILE A 523 16.89 3.43 5.00
N ASP A 524 17.09 2.59 4.01
CA ASP A 524 18.17 1.63 3.93
C ASP A 524 19.51 2.37 4.03
N THR A 525 20.01 2.52 5.26
CA THR A 525 21.36 3.03 5.50
C THR A 525 22.31 1.88 5.18
N GLY A 526 22.61 1.74 3.89
CA GLY A 526 23.32 0.62 3.31
C GLY A 526 24.48 0.11 4.16
N SER A 527 24.28 -1.06 4.77
CA SER A 527 25.35 -2.03 4.82
C SER A 527 25.46 -2.61 3.43
N VAL A 528 26.62 -2.43 2.80
CA VAL A 528 26.98 -3.04 1.52
C VAL A 528 26.97 -4.56 1.70
N ASP A 529 25.81 -5.18 1.57
CA ASP A 529 25.56 -6.60 1.33
C ASP A 529 24.04 -6.81 1.07
N ASP A 530 23.46 -6.01 0.18
CA ASP A 530 22.25 -6.43 -0.54
C ASP A 530 22.40 -5.97 -1.98
N ALA A 531 22.96 -6.86 -2.79
CA ALA A 531 22.86 -6.75 -4.23
C ALA A 531 21.36 -6.76 -4.56
N ALA A 532 20.91 -5.75 -5.30
CA ALA A 532 19.69 -5.83 -6.09
C ALA A 532 19.60 -7.26 -6.64
N ALA A 533 18.49 -7.95 -6.40
CA ALA A 533 18.25 -9.27 -6.95
C ALA A 533 18.09 -9.14 -8.48
N GLU A 534 19.20 -8.87 -9.17
CA GLU A 534 19.38 -9.23 -10.56
C GLU A 534 19.20 -10.75 -10.62
N PHE A 535 18.20 -11.18 -11.38
CA PHE A 535 17.98 -12.59 -11.67
C PHE A 535 19.32 -13.28 -11.97
N PRO A 536 19.57 -14.50 -11.44
CA PRO A 536 20.85 -15.17 -11.62
C PRO A 536 21.20 -15.18 -13.11
N THR A 537 22.23 -14.42 -13.47
CA THR A 537 22.73 -14.35 -14.83
C THR A 537 23.53 -15.62 -15.06
N LEU A 538 23.11 -16.42 -16.04
CA LEU A 538 23.91 -17.56 -16.46
C LEU A 538 25.25 -17.03 -16.99
N GLU A 539 26.36 -17.43 -16.37
CA GLU A 539 27.70 -17.09 -16.84
C GLU A 539 28.01 -17.87 -18.14
N GLY A 540 28.18 -17.17 -19.26
CA GLY A 540 28.53 -17.74 -20.58
C GLY A 540 28.38 -16.74 -21.73
N GLU A 541 29.09 -16.93 -22.84
CA GLU A 541 28.95 -16.07 -24.04
C GLU A 541 27.80 -16.57 -24.95
N ARG A 542 27.24 -15.68 -25.78
CA ARG A 542 26.20 -16.02 -26.77
C ARG A 542 26.77 -17.01 -27.81
N GLY A 543 26.66 -18.30 -27.51
CA GLY A 543 27.31 -19.39 -28.26
C GLY A 543 27.32 -20.76 -27.55
N ASP A 544 27.09 -20.80 -26.24
CA ASP A 544 27.10 -22.04 -25.42
C ASP A 544 25.77 -22.83 -25.45
N GLY A 545 24.97 -22.66 -26.51
CA GLY A 545 23.72 -23.39 -26.67
C GLY A 545 22.52 -22.80 -25.90
N TRP A 546 22.60 -21.55 -25.43
CA TRP A 546 21.47 -20.82 -24.85
C TRP A 546 21.41 -19.34 -25.25
N VAL A 547 20.24 -18.71 -25.11
CA VAL A 547 19.97 -17.29 -25.38
C VAL A 547 19.04 -16.72 -24.30
N LYS A 548 19.35 -15.52 -23.78
CA LYS A 548 18.47 -14.80 -22.84
C LYS A 548 17.20 -14.32 -23.58
N GLY A 549 16.04 -14.56 -23.00
CA GLY A 549 14.76 -14.05 -23.48
C GLY A 549 14.64 -12.54 -23.26
N ASP A 550 13.89 -11.87 -24.12
CA ASP A 550 13.56 -10.43 -24.06
C ASP A 550 12.28 -10.15 -23.26
N GLY A 551 11.72 -11.16 -22.60
CA GLY A 551 10.44 -11.08 -21.87
C GLY A 551 9.21 -11.23 -22.78
N GLU A 552 9.38 -11.28 -24.10
CA GLU A 552 8.31 -11.62 -25.03
C GLU A 552 8.28 -13.14 -25.25
N ASN A 553 7.08 -13.73 -25.38
CA ASN A 553 6.90 -15.18 -25.57
C ASN A 553 7.23 -15.62 -27.01
N LYS A 554 8.37 -15.17 -27.54
CA LYS A 554 8.82 -15.39 -28.91
C LYS A 554 10.05 -16.31 -28.91
N VAL A 555 9.84 -17.57 -29.30
CA VAL A 555 10.89 -18.60 -29.32
C VAL A 555 11.94 -18.28 -30.38
N PRO A 556 13.23 -18.11 -30.03
CA PRO A 556 14.30 -17.88 -31.00
C PRO A 556 14.60 -19.13 -31.86
N ASP A 557 14.93 -18.93 -33.13
CA ASP A 557 15.28 -20.02 -34.06
C ASP A 557 16.51 -20.81 -33.55
N GLY A 558 16.34 -22.12 -33.41
CA GLY A 558 17.39 -23.04 -32.92
C GLY A 558 17.43 -23.24 -31.39
N TYR A 559 16.56 -22.59 -30.62
CA TYR A 559 16.49 -22.71 -29.16
C TYR A 559 15.07 -23.06 -28.68
N PRO A 560 14.60 -24.31 -28.94
CA PRO A 560 13.22 -24.70 -28.73
C PRO A 560 12.85 -25.03 -27.28
N ILE A 561 13.76 -24.87 -26.31
CA ILE A 561 13.53 -25.21 -24.91
C ILE A 561 13.40 -23.93 -24.10
N LYS A 562 12.29 -23.78 -23.36
CA LYS A 562 11.99 -22.60 -22.53
C LYS A 562 12.38 -22.83 -21.07
N GLY A 563 13.29 -22.05 -20.52
CA GLY A 563 13.72 -22.09 -19.13
C GLY A 563 13.15 -20.93 -18.33
N ASN A 564 12.54 -21.25 -17.19
CA ASN A 564 12.07 -20.27 -16.23
C ASN A 564 13.11 -20.06 -15.12
N ALA A 565 13.69 -18.87 -15.03
CA ALA A 565 14.78 -18.55 -14.10
C ALA A 565 14.35 -18.64 -12.62
N ASN A 566 13.08 -18.29 -12.32
CA ASN A 566 12.57 -18.30 -10.95
C ASN A 566 12.41 -19.72 -10.39
N SER A 567 11.92 -20.65 -11.22
CA SER A 567 11.68 -22.04 -10.80
C SER A 567 12.85 -22.99 -11.08
N MET A 568 13.83 -22.55 -11.87
CA MET A 568 14.90 -23.36 -12.45
C MET A 568 14.36 -24.59 -13.19
N ILE A 569 13.21 -24.47 -13.86
CA ILE A 569 12.58 -25.55 -14.63
C ILE A 569 12.65 -25.23 -16.12
N TYR A 570 13.02 -26.22 -16.94
CA TYR A 570 12.97 -26.11 -18.39
C TYR A 570 11.79 -26.88 -18.98
N HIS A 571 11.18 -26.34 -20.03
CA HIS A 571 10.04 -26.90 -20.73
C HIS A 571 10.41 -27.15 -22.20
N PRO A 572 10.49 -28.42 -22.65
CA PRO A 572 10.58 -28.75 -24.07
C PRO A 572 9.24 -28.51 -24.78
N GLN A 573 9.24 -28.40 -26.12
CA GLN A 573 8.01 -28.21 -26.92
C GLN A 573 6.92 -29.26 -26.65
N GLU A 574 7.30 -30.45 -26.20
CA GLU A 574 6.40 -31.55 -25.87
C GLU A 574 5.75 -31.41 -24.47
N SER A 575 6.19 -30.45 -23.65
CA SER A 575 5.64 -30.18 -22.33
C SER A 575 4.26 -29.52 -22.43
N ARG A 576 3.29 -30.03 -21.66
CA ARG A 576 1.95 -29.43 -21.54
C ARG A 576 1.93 -27.95 -21.10
N PHE A 577 3.04 -27.48 -20.53
CA PHE A 577 3.19 -26.11 -20.04
C PHE A 577 3.99 -25.21 -20.98
N TYR A 578 4.47 -25.72 -22.13
CA TYR A 578 5.39 -25.00 -23.02
C TYR A 578 4.83 -23.66 -23.52
N ASP A 579 3.58 -23.62 -23.96
CA ASP A 579 2.96 -22.41 -24.51
C ASP A 579 2.71 -21.34 -23.43
N ASN A 580 2.39 -21.78 -22.21
CA ASN A 580 2.11 -20.90 -21.05
C ASN A 580 3.36 -20.50 -20.27
N THR A 581 4.53 -21.05 -20.61
CA THR A 581 5.79 -20.68 -19.96
C THR A 581 6.31 -19.38 -20.56
N VAL A 582 6.42 -18.35 -19.72
CA VAL A 582 7.24 -17.16 -20.00
C VAL A 582 8.68 -17.53 -19.65
N ALA A 583 9.56 -17.51 -20.66
CA ALA A 583 10.92 -18.00 -20.54
C ALA A 583 11.91 -16.83 -20.48
N GLU A 584 12.67 -16.74 -19.38
CA GLU A 584 13.80 -15.80 -19.28
C GLU A 584 15.04 -16.33 -20.00
N TYR A 585 15.13 -17.65 -20.24
CA TYR A 585 16.21 -18.30 -20.99
C TYR A 585 15.68 -19.32 -22.00
N TYR A 586 16.29 -19.38 -23.18
CA TYR A 586 16.00 -20.36 -24.23
C TYR A 586 17.22 -21.25 -24.47
N PHE A 587 17.05 -22.56 -24.52
CA PHE A 587 18.13 -23.54 -24.70
C PHE A 587 17.98 -24.32 -26.01
N ALA A 588 19.10 -24.73 -26.60
CA ALA A 588 19.16 -25.53 -27.81
C ALA A 588 18.73 -26.98 -27.55
N THR A 589 19.13 -27.56 -26.41
CA THR A 589 18.70 -28.90 -25.99
C THR A 589 18.48 -28.97 -24.47
N PRO A 590 17.70 -29.95 -23.98
CA PRO A 590 17.52 -30.19 -22.55
C PRO A 590 18.82 -30.39 -21.77
N GLU A 591 19.83 -31.03 -22.37
CA GLU A 591 21.12 -31.31 -21.72
C GLU A 591 21.91 -30.02 -21.45
N VAL A 592 21.77 -29.02 -22.33
CA VAL A 592 22.36 -27.70 -22.10
C VAL A 592 21.67 -27.03 -20.92
N ALA A 593 20.33 -27.07 -20.85
CA ALA A 593 19.59 -26.53 -19.72
C ALA A 593 20.00 -27.19 -18.38
N GLU A 594 20.15 -28.52 -18.36
CA GLU A 594 20.61 -29.27 -17.18
C GLU A 594 22.03 -28.87 -16.76
N THR A 595 22.92 -28.56 -17.71
CA THR A 595 24.30 -28.10 -17.43
C THR A 595 24.31 -26.76 -16.69
N PHE A 596 23.32 -25.90 -16.95
CA PHE A 596 23.11 -24.62 -16.27
C PHE A 596 22.19 -24.73 -15.03
N GLY A 597 21.92 -25.95 -14.56
CA GLY A 597 21.19 -26.20 -13.31
C GLY A 597 19.66 -26.25 -13.43
N PHE A 598 19.10 -26.19 -14.65
CA PHE A 598 17.65 -26.33 -14.84
C PHE A 598 17.22 -27.79 -14.78
N ARG A 599 16.05 -28.06 -14.22
CA ARG A 599 15.48 -29.42 -14.09
C ARG A 599 14.20 -29.58 -14.91
N ALA A 600 13.88 -30.81 -15.29
CA ALA A 600 12.65 -31.12 -16.00
C ALA A 600 11.40 -30.98 -15.09
N PRO A 601 10.21 -30.64 -15.63
CA PRO A 601 8.98 -30.57 -14.87
C PRO A 601 8.54 -31.96 -14.39
N LYS A 602 7.96 -32.02 -13.18
CA LYS A 602 7.45 -33.28 -12.59
C LYS A 602 6.40 -33.90 -13.53
N GLY A 603 6.67 -35.12 -14.02
CA GLY A 603 5.74 -35.90 -14.85
C GLY A 603 6.17 -36.17 -16.30
N VAL A 604 7.31 -35.62 -16.77
CA VAL A 604 7.86 -35.91 -18.11
C VAL A 604 8.91 -37.02 -18.00
N LYS A 605 8.74 -38.13 -18.72
CA LYS A 605 9.77 -39.20 -18.79
C LYS A 605 10.93 -38.73 -19.67
N LYS A 606 12.17 -38.90 -19.19
CA LYS A 606 13.41 -38.64 -19.96
C LYS A 606 13.30 -39.32 -21.33
N ALA A 607 13.41 -38.55 -22.42
CA ALA A 607 13.56 -39.12 -23.75
C ALA A 607 14.92 -39.83 -23.79
N ASP A 608 14.88 -41.12 -24.09
CA ASP A 608 16.05 -42.00 -24.18
C ASP A 608 16.96 -41.47 -25.32
N SER A 609 18.19 -41.08 -24.98
CA SER A 609 19.18 -40.66 -25.97
C SER A 609 19.66 -41.88 -26.77
N GLY A 610 19.00 -42.13 -27.89
CA GLY A 610 19.44 -43.09 -28.89
C GLY A 610 20.74 -42.63 -29.56
N ALA A 611 21.73 -43.53 -29.53
CA ALA A 611 23.07 -43.53 -30.13
C ALA A 611 23.29 -42.72 -31.43
#